data_AF-A0A4S9WXA1-F1
#
_entry.id   AF-A0A4S9WXA1-F1
#
_cell.length_a   1.000
_cell.length_b   1.000
_cell.length_c   1.000
_cell.angle_alpha   90.00
_cell.angle_beta   90.00
_cell.angle_gamma   90.00
#
_symmetry.space_group_name_H-M   'P 1'
#
loop_
_entity.id
_entity.type
_entity.pdbx_description
1 polymer ?
#
loop_
_entity_poly.entity_id
_entity_poly.type
_entity_poly.pdbx_seq_one_letter_code
_entity_poly.pdbx_strand_id
1 'polypeptide(L)'
;MSIDPGMPELDTESQPYVLSAFIMLCRMFRSFSDASSGARLTADDLTLFNNQLLRVPTLTEHHNDLQKADLSVTQQWLRLMFWKLAINKVIMTANTNDDIRSVFFPISLAKELLTNISAMSIDTLEAHGPGMELKLFEVTNSVADMITLNPRQTTSTLEIGPQDILVHLTNIIGRFRGGNKTLLPLLQSRLSGIGLDSLILPPA
;
A
#
# COMPACT_ATOMS: atom_id res chain seq x y z
N MET A 1 47.11 -2.52 -11.32
CA MET A 1 46.12 -1.58 -10.78
C MET A 1 46.31 -1.58 -9.27
N SER A 2 46.95 -0.56 -8.70
CA SER A 2 47.21 -0.47 -7.25
C SER A 2 46.05 0.29 -6.63
N ILE A 3 45.38 -0.33 -5.65
CA ILE A 3 44.29 0.30 -4.91
C ILE A 3 44.91 1.35 -3.96
N ASP A 4 44.30 2.54 -3.90
CA ASP A 4 44.76 3.66 -3.07
C ASP A 4 44.66 3.31 -1.57
N PRO A 5 45.77 3.34 -0.80
CA PRO A 5 45.77 3.03 0.63
C PRO A 5 45.05 4.06 1.51
N GLY A 6 44.63 5.21 0.96
CA GLY A 6 43.81 6.20 1.64
C GLY A 6 42.31 5.98 1.53
N MET A 7 41.85 4.93 0.86
CA MET A 7 40.41 4.66 0.76
C MET A 7 39.84 4.24 2.12
N PRO A 8 38.71 4.83 2.55
CA PRO A 8 38.00 4.37 3.73
C PRO A 8 37.63 2.89 3.56
N GLU A 9 37.78 2.12 4.63
CA GLU A 9 37.36 0.72 4.65
C GLU A 9 35.88 0.65 4.28
N LEU A 10 35.53 -0.23 3.34
CA LEU A 10 34.12 -0.51 3.04
C LEU A 10 33.49 -0.99 4.34
N ASP A 11 32.48 -0.26 4.80
CA ASP A 11 31.76 -0.57 6.02
C ASP A 11 31.02 -1.90 5.83
N THR A 12 31.71 -3.01 6.10
CA THR A 12 31.16 -4.37 6.04
C THR A 12 30.42 -4.69 7.35
N GLU A 13 29.70 -3.72 7.91
CA GLU A 13 28.66 -4.08 8.86
C GLU A 13 27.68 -4.97 8.11
N SER A 14 27.71 -6.27 8.42
CA SER A 14 26.73 -7.22 7.92
C SER A 14 25.39 -6.88 8.55
N GLN A 15 24.72 -5.82 8.05
CA GLN A 15 23.47 -5.28 8.56
C GLN A 15 22.41 -6.40 8.58
N PRO A 16 22.24 -7.13 9.70
CA PRO A 16 21.43 -8.33 9.72
C PRO A 16 19.95 -7.98 9.54
N TYR A 17 19.61 -6.71 9.81
CA TYR A 17 18.31 -6.10 9.64
C TYR A 17 17.96 -5.78 8.17
N VAL A 18 18.94 -5.39 7.35
CA VAL A 18 18.71 -5.20 5.90
C VAL A 18 18.39 -6.54 5.24
N LEU A 19 19.17 -7.57 5.58
CA LEU A 19 18.91 -8.91 5.11
C LEU A 19 17.57 -9.44 5.63
N SER A 20 17.16 -9.08 6.85
CA SER A 20 15.87 -9.51 7.40
C SER A 20 14.69 -8.90 6.65
N ALA A 21 14.70 -7.59 6.37
CA ALA A 21 13.64 -6.92 5.62
C ALA A 21 13.50 -7.49 4.20
N PHE A 22 14.63 -7.70 3.51
CA PHE A 22 14.62 -8.32 2.18
C PHE A 22 14.05 -9.74 2.20
N ILE A 23 14.47 -10.58 3.16
CA ILE A 23 13.93 -11.94 3.31
C ILE A 23 12.42 -11.91 3.58
N MET A 24 11.94 -10.94 4.35
CA MET A 24 10.51 -10.77 4.63
C MET A 24 9.73 -10.42 3.36
N LEU A 25 10.24 -9.52 2.52
CA LEU A 25 9.66 -9.24 1.21
C LEU A 25 9.60 -10.52 0.35
N CYS A 26 10.71 -11.25 0.23
CA CYS A 26 10.72 -12.51 -0.52
C CYS A 26 9.68 -13.51 0.00
N ARG A 27 9.50 -13.62 1.31
CA ARG A 27 8.48 -14.49 1.92
C ARG A 27 7.06 -14.03 1.59
N MET A 28 6.80 -12.73 1.62
CA MET A 28 5.49 -12.17 1.23
C MET A 28 5.17 -12.44 -0.24
N PHE A 29 6.11 -12.19 -1.15
CA PHE A 29 5.93 -12.48 -2.58
C PHE A 29 5.76 -13.98 -2.85
N ARG A 30 6.51 -14.84 -2.15
CA ARG A 30 6.36 -16.29 -2.27
C ARG A 30 4.98 -16.75 -1.80
N SER A 31 4.52 -16.28 -0.64
CA SER A 31 3.18 -16.58 -0.12
C SER A 31 2.10 -16.16 -1.11
N PHE A 32 2.23 -14.98 -1.73
CA PHE A 32 1.32 -14.52 -2.77
C PHE A 32 1.35 -15.43 -4.01
N SER A 33 2.55 -15.77 -4.50
CA SER A 33 2.72 -16.67 -5.65
C SER A 33 2.06 -18.02 -5.39
N ASP A 34 2.34 -18.63 -4.23
CA ASP A 34 1.80 -19.94 -3.85
C ASP A 34 0.26 -19.89 -3.74
N ALA A 35 -0.29 -18.87 -3.08
CA ALA A 35 -1.73 -18.70 -2.93
C ALA A 35 -2.44 -18.43 -4.27
N SER A 36 -1.82 -17.66 -5.16
CA SER A 36 -2.39 -17.31 -6.48
C SER A 36 -2.31 -18.43 -7.52
N SER A 37 -1.44 -19.43 -7.31
CA SER A 37 -1.26 -20.56 -8.24
C SER A 37 -2.35 -21.63 -8.13
N GLY A 38 -3.23 -21.55 -7.13
CA GLY A 38 -4.32 -22.50 -6.93
C GLY A 38 -5.34 -22.50 -8.06
N ALA A 39 -5.77 -23.69 -8.50
CA ALA A 39 -6.74 -23.84 -9.60
C ALA A 39 -8.13 -23.25 -9.28
N ARG A 40 -8.49 -23.15 -7.99
CA ARG A 40 -9.71 -22.50 -7.50
C ARG A 40 -9.36 -21.70 -6.24
N LEU A 41 -9.86 -20.46 -6.17
CA LEU A 41 -9.76 -19.60 -4.99
C LEU A 41 -11.04 -19.69 -4.18
N THR A 42 -10.92 -19.88 -2.87
CA THR A 42 -12.03 -19.93 -1.91
C THR A 42 -11.96 -18.76 -0.92
N ALA A 43 -13.03 -18.54 -0.15
CA ALA A 43 -13.04 -17.54 0.92
C ALA A 43 -12.04 -17.88 2.05
N ASP A 44 -11.80 -19.17 2.27
CA ASP A 44 -10.84 -19.64 3.27
C ASP A 44 -9.41 -19.36 2.82
N ASP A 45 -9.10 -19.51 1.53
CA ASP A 45 -7.79 -19.16 0.97
C ASP A 45 -7.48 -17.67 1.15
N LEU A 46 -8.48 -16.80 0.99
CA LEU A 46 -8.37 -15.36 1.24
C LEU A 46 -8.01 -15.06 2.68
N THR A 47 -8.75 -15.66 3.60
CA THR A 47 -8.56 -15.48 5.04
C THR A 47 -7.19 -16.02 5.46
N LEU A 48 -6.81 -17.19 4.93
CA LEU A 48 -5.51 -17.81 5.19
C LEU A 48 -4.36 -16.93 4.71
N PHE A 49 -4.41 -16.47 3.46
CA PHE A 49 -3.40 -15.58 2.88
C PHE A 49 -3.28 -14.28 3.69
N ASN A 50 -4.40 -13.62 3.98
CA ASN A 50 -4.41 -12.38 4.77
C ASN A 50 -3.75 -12.57 6.14
N ASN A 51 -4.13 -13.63 6.85
CA ASN A 51 -3.59 -13.91 8.19
C ASN A 51 -2.11 -14.28 8.15
N GLN A 52 -1.65 -14.99 7.12
CA GLN A 52 -0.23 -15.26 6.93
C GLN A 52 0.57 -13.99 6.68
N LEU A 53 0.04 -13.09 5.83
CA LEU A 53 0.73 -11.86 5.51
C LEU A 53 0.80 -10.92 6.71
N LEU A 54 -0.29 -10.79 7.49
CA LEU A 54 -0.34 -9.95 8.70
C LEU A 54 0.59 -10.43 9.83
N ARG A 55 1.05 -11.70 9.80
CA ARG A 55 2.07 -12.20 10.74
C ARG A 55 3.47 -11.67 10.45
N VAL A 56 3.70 -11.08 9.27
CA VAL A 56 4.99 -10.47 8.92
C VAL A 56 5.10 -9.13 9.66
N PRO A 57 6.07 -8.95 10.58
CA PRO A 57 6.14 -7.75 11.40
C PRO A 57 6.75 -6.58 10.62
N THR A 58 5.93 -5.70 10.06
CA THR A 58 6.39 -4.67 9.12
C THR A 58 6.85 -3.36 9.77
N LEU A 59 6.50 -3.12 11.03
CA LEU A 59 6.79 -1.89 11.77
C LEU A 59 7.57 -2.18 13.08
N THR A 60 8.75 -2.80 12.97
CA THR A 60 9.56 -3.12 14.16
C THR A 60 10.61 -2.05 14.44
N GLU A 61 11.00 -1.88 15.71
CA GLU A 61 12.09 -0.97 16.10
C GLU A 61 13.45 -1.37 15.52
N HIS A 62 13.58 -2.60 15.03
CA HIS A 62 14.79 -3.11 14.37
C HIS A 62 14.92 -2.68 12.92
N HIS A 63 13.88 -2.08 12.34
CA HIS A 63 13.86 -1.59 10.97
C HIS A 63 13.97 -0.08 10.93
N ASN A 64 14.74 0.44 9.97
CA ASN A 64 14.72 1.87 9.69
C ASN A 64 13.44 2.26 8.94
N ASP A 65 13.16 3.56 8.81
CA ASP A 65 11.92 4.03 8.20
C ASP A 65 11.79 3.61 6.73
N LEU A 66 12.92 3.49 6.00
CA LEU A 66 12.94 3.02 4.62
C LEU A 66 12.44 1.57 4.51
N GLN A 67 12.91 0.69 5.41
CA GLN A 67 12.49 -0.71 5.49
C GLN A 67 11.04 -0.82 5.95
N LYS A 68 10.64 -0.06 6.96
CA LYS A 68 9.26 -0.02 7.45
C LYS A 68 8.30 0.41 6.33
N ALA A 69 8.67 1.43 5.56
CA ALA A 69 7.91 1.89 4.39
C ALA A 69 7.74 0.77 3.35
N ASP A 70 8.83 0.13 2.92
CA ASP A 70 8.75 -0.92 1.90
C ASP A 70 7.92 -2.11 2.35
N LEU A 71 8.17 -2.57 3.58
CA LEU A 71 7.50 -3.73 4.15
C LEU A 71 6.01 -3.47 4.33
N SER A 72 5.65 -2.37 4.97
CA SER A 72 4.24 -2.05 5.26
C SER A 72 3.46 -1.77 3.97
N VAL A 73 4.00 -0.96 3.05
CA VAL A 73 3.30 -0.66 1.79
C VAL A 73 3.19 -1.91 0.91
N THR A 74 4.26 -2.72 0.80
CA THR A 74 4.22 -3.96 0.03
C THR A 74 3.25 -4.99 0.62
N GLN A 75 3.19 -5.12 1.95
CA GLN A 75 2.21 -5.99 2.62
C GLN A 75 0.77 -5.59 2.28
N GLN A 76 0.43 -4.30 2.42
CA GLN A 76 -0.91 -3.82 2.10
C GLN A 76 -1.23 -3.97 0.61
N TRP A 77 -0.27 -3.66 -0.27
CA TRP A 77 -0.46 -3.82 -1.70
C TRP A 77 -0.71 -5.29 -2.09
N LEU A 78 0.04 -6.24 -1.53
CA LEU A 78 -0.17 -7.67 -1.80
C LEU A 78 -1.54 -8.18 -1.29
N ARG A 79 -1.99 -7.73 -0.11
CA ARG A 79 -3.36 -7.98 0.40
C ARG A 79 -4.41 -7.50 -0.61
N LEU A 80 -4.26 -6.27 -1.10
CA LEU A 80 -5.17 -5.71 -2.10
C LEU A 80 -5.14 -6.48 -3.41
N MET A 81 -3.95 -6.83 -3.93
CA MET A 81 -3.83 -7.58 -5.18
C MET A 81 -4.51 -8.95 -5.06
N PHE A 82 -4.34 -9.64 -3.94
CA PHE A 82 -4.97 -10.95 -3.74
C PHE A 82 -6.49 -10.83 -3.64
N TRP A 83 -6.98 -9.79 -2.96
CA TRP A 83 -8.40 -9.46 -2.94
C TRP A 83 -8.96 -9.19 -4.35
N LYS A 84 -8.27 -8.39 -5.17
CA LYS A 84 -8.67 -8.12 -6.56
C LYS A 84 -8.74 -9.40 -7.41
N LEU A 85 -7.82 -10.35 -7.20
CA LEU A 85 -7.84 -11.65 -7.87
C LEU A 85 -9.07 -12.49 -7.49
N ALA A 86 -9.63 -12.25 -6.30
CA ALA A 86 -10.67 -13.06 -5.69
C ALA A 86 -12.08 -12.49 -5.82
N ILE A 87 -12.23 -11.16 -5.97
CA ILE A 87 -13.54 -10.47 -5.93
C ILE A 87 -14.57 -11.04 -6.92
N ASN A 88 -14.13 -11.54 -8.07
CA ASN A 88 -15.00 -12.14 -9.08
C ASN A 88 -15.07 -13.68 -9.03
N LYS A 89 -14.38 -14.31 -8.08
CA LYS A 89 -14.26 -15.78 -7.94
C LYS A 89 -14.86 -16.31 -6.64
N VAL A 90 -15.00 -15.44 -5.64
CA VAL A 90 -15.44 -15.78 -4.29
C VAL A 90 -16.62 -14.90 -3.91
N ILE A 91 -17.60 -15.47 -3.22
CA ILE A 91 -18.73 -14.71 -2.68
C ILE A 91 -18.21 -13.80 -1.56
N MET A 92 -18.25 -12.49 -1.81
CA MET A 92 -17.86 -11.47 -0.85
C MET A 92 -19.02 -11.07 0.05
N THR A 93 -18.68 -10.68 1.27
CA THR A 93 -19.60 -10.08 2.23
C THR A 93 -19.71 -8.57 2.01
N ALA A 94 -20.78 -7.95 2.51
CA ALA A 94 -20.97 -6.51 2.52
C ALA A 94 -20.86 -5.94 3.94
N ASN A 95 -19.84 -6.38 4.70
CA ASN A 95 -19.57 -5.86 6.04
C ASN A 95 -18.54 -4.72 5.97
N THR A 96 -18.61 -3.73 6.84
CA THR A 96 -17.63 -2.63 6.88
C THR A 96 -16.47 -2.90 7.85
N ASN A 97 -16.36 -4.14 8.32
CA ASN A 97 -15.28 -4.55 9.21
C ASN A 97 -14.00 -4.77 8.40
N ASP A 98 -12.85 -4.73 9.07
CA ASP A 98 -11.56 -5.05 8.46
C ASP A 98 -11.44 -6.56 8.15
N ASP A 99 -12.20 -6.99 7.14
CA ASP A 99 -12.33 -8.36 6.69
C ASP A 99 -11.97 -8.42 5.20
N ILE A 100 -10.95 -9.20 4.85
CA ILE A 100 -10.55 -9.41 3.45
C ILE A 100 -11.68 -10.01 2.61
N ARG A 101 -12.70 -10.63 3.21
CA ARG A 101 -13.85 -11.14 2.47
C ARG A 101 -14.91 -10.06 2.19
N SER A 102 -14.67 -8.82 2.58
CA SER A 102 -15.59 -7.72 2.33
C SER A 102 -15.40 -7.10 0.96
N VAL A 103 -16.48 -6.69 0.30
CA VAL A 103 -16.42 -5.80 -0.87
C VAL A 103 -15.86 -4.43 -0.51
N PHE A 104 -15.94 -4.01 0.76
CA PHE A 104 -15.42 -2.73 1.25
C PHE A 104 -13.97 -2.81 1.75
N PHE A 105 -13.32 -3.97 1.63
CA PHE A 105 -11.95 -4.19 2.09
C PHE A 105 -10.93 -3.13 1.60
N PRO A 106 -10.98 -2.60 0.36
CA PRO A 106 -10.05 -1.56 -0.06
C PRO A 106 -10.08 -0.31 0.83
N ILE A 107 -11.22 0.02 1.43
CA ILE A 107 -11.36 1.18 2.33
C ILE A 107 -10.66 0.91 3.66
N SER A 108 -10.91 -0.24 4.29
CA SER A 108 -10.28 -0.58 5.58
C SER A 108 -8.77 -0.72 5.43
N LEU A 109 -8.33 -1.41 4.38
CA LEU A 109 -6.93 -1.58 4.02
C LEU A 109 -6.23 -0.24 3.79
N ALA A 110 -6.86 0.69 3.07
CA ALA A 110 -6.27 2.00 2.81
C ALA A 110 -6.19 2.87 4.07
N LYS A 111 -7.14 2.74 5.00
CA LYS A 111 -7.09 3.41 6.31
C LYS A 111 -5.91 2.91 7.14
N GLU A 112 -5.70 1.59 7.17
CA GLU A 112 -4.54 0.98 7.83
C GLU A 112 -3.22 1.41 7.19
N LEU A 113 -3.14 1.36 5.85
CA LEU A 113 -1.98 1.84 5.11
C LEU A 113 -1.66 3.30 5.44
N LEU A 114 -2.66 4.18 5.41
CA LEU A 114 -2.48 5.60 5.74
C LEU A 114 -1.98 5.77 7.17
N THR A 115 -2.49 4.98 8.12
CA THR A 115 -2.02 4.99 9.50
C THR A 115 -0.53 4.63 9.58
N ASN A 116 -0.12 3.56 8.88
CA ASN A 116 1.26 3.08 8.88
C ASN A 116 2.25 4.10 8.29
N ILE A 117 1.86 4.78 7.20
CA ILE A 117 2.76 5.70 6.48
C ILE A 117 2.65 7.16 6.92
N SER A 118 1.63 7.53 7.71
CA SER A 118 1.38 8.94 8.11
C SER A 118 2.53 9.59 8.88
N ALA A 119 3.32 8.79 9.62
CA ALA A 119 4.48 9.25 10.37
C ALA A 119 5.78 9.27 9.53
N MET A 120 5.77 8.72 8.31
CA MET A 120 6.95 8.62 7.45
C MET A 120 7.12 9.91 6.63
N SER A 121 8.37 10.28 6.36
CA SER A 121 8.66 11.40 5.45
C SER A 121 8.35 11.01 4.00
N ILE A 122 8.07 12.01 3.16
CA ILE A 122 7.90 11.79 1.72
C ILE A 122 9.19 11.25 1.09
N ASP A 123 10.36 11.76 1.49
CA ASP A 123 11.65 11.29 1.00
C ASP A 123 11.85 9.79 1.30
N THR A 124 11.40 9.29 2.47
CA THR A 124 11.46 7.86 2.81
C THR A 124 10.60 7.00 1.89
N LEU A 125 9.38 7.44 1.58
CA LEU A 125 8.49 6.70 0.68
C LEU A 125 9.03 6.74 -0.76
N GLU A 126 9.49 7.92 -1.20
CA GLU A 126 9.98 8.17 -2.55
C GLU A 126 11.31 7.47 -2.85
N ALA A 127 12.16 7.24 -1.84
CA ALA A 127 13.47 6.58 -2.02
C ALA A 127 13.39 5.18 -2.64
N HIS A 128 12.22 4.53 -2.61
CA HIS A 128 11.94 3.24 -3.27
C HIS A 128 11.60 3.37 -4.76
N GLY A 129 11.42 4.59 -5.25
CA GLY A 129 11.20 4.93 -6.64
C GLY A 129 9.79 4.60 -7.17
N PRO A 130 9.63 4.49 -8.50
CA PRO A 130 8.33 4.37 -9.15
C PRO A 130 7.50 3.14 -8.72
N GLY A 131 8.18 2.09 -8.25
CA GLY A 131 7.52 0.89 -7.74
C GLY A 131 6.76 1.13 -6.43
N MET A 132 7.10 2.16 -5.65
CA MET A 132 6.34 2.57 -4.47
C MET A 132 5.11 3.39 -4.87
N GLU A 133 5.30 4.36 -5.77
CA GLU A 133 4.21 5.18 -6.33
C GLU A 133 3.09 4.32 -6.92
N LEU A 134 3.44 3.30 -7.71
CA LEU A 134 2.48 2.38 -8.30
C LEU A 134 1.68 1.61 -7.24
N LYS A 135 2.33 1.17 -6.16
CA LYS A 135 1.63 0.46 -5.08
C LYS A 135 0.63 1.37 -4.37
N LEU A 136 1.05 2.59 -4.02
CA LEU A 136 0.17 3.58 -3.39
C LEU A 136 -0.97 3.99 -4.33
N PHE A 137 -0.68 4.19 -5.61
CA PHE A 137 -1.70 4.48 -6.63
C PHE A 137 -2.73 3.37 -6.73
N GLU A 138 -2.31 2.10 -6.80
CA GLU A 138 -3.24 0.96 -6.90
C GLU A 138 -4.22 0.90 -5.71
N VAL A 139 -3.74 1.20 -4.50
CA VAL A 139 -4.59 1.31 -3.30
C VAL A 139 -5.54 2.50 -3.42
N THR A 140 -5.00 3.67 -3.74
CA THR A 140 -5.75 4.93 -3.88
C THR A 140 -6.87 4.80 -4.93
N ASN A 141 -6.54 4.23 -6.08
CA ASN A 141 -7.49 4.01 -7.18
C ASN A 141 -8.60 3.03 -6.80
N SER A 142 -8.30 2.00 -6.00
CA SER A 142 -9.32 1.09 -5.49
C SER A 142 -10.24 1.71 -4.44
N VAL A 143 -9.77 2.66 -3.65
CA VAL A 143 -10.66 3.47 -2.79
C VAL A 143 -11.60 4.31 -3.66
N ALA A 144 -11.09 4.94 -4.71
CA ALA A 144 -11.91 5.70 -5.66
C ALA A 144 -12.98 4.80 -6.32
N ASP A 145 -12.65 3.56 -6.68
CA ASP A 145 -13.61 2.60 -7.24
C ASP A 145 -14.75 2.34 -6.26
N MET A 146 -14.44 2.15 -4.97
CA MET A 146 -15.46 1.89 -3.95
C MET A 146 -16.38 3.10 -3.73
N ILE A 147 -15.84 4.33 -3.75
CA ILE A 147 -16.64 5.55 -3.64
C ILE A 147 -17.58 5.70 -4.84
N THR A 148 -17.08 5.47 -6.05
CA THR A 148 -17.89 5.55 -7.28
C THR A 148 -19.01 4.51 -7.27
N LEU A 149 -18.75 3.30 -6.80
CA LEU A 149 -19.75 2.23 -6.73
C LEU A 149 -20.75 2.42 -5.57
N ASN A 150 -20.35 3.09 -4.49
CA ASN A 150 -21.17 3.26 -3.28
C ASN A 150 -21.19 4.72 -2.78
N PRO A 151 -21.76 5.66 -3.55
CA PRO A 151 -21.72 7.09 -3.23
C PRO A 151 -22.50 7.49 -1.97
N ARG A 152 -23.32 6.57 -1.43
CA ARG A 152 -24.17 6.78 -0.25
C ARG A 152 -23.56 6.27 1.05
N GLN A 153 -22.33 5.74 1.04
CA GLN A 153 -21.64 5.36 2.27
C GLN A 153 -21.25 6.64 3.04
N THR A 154 -22.12 7.06 3.94
CA THR A 154 -21.85 8.14 4.88
C THR A 154 -21.04 7.59 6.05
N THR A 155 -19.84 8.11 6.27
CA THR A 155 -19.16 7.90 7.55
C THR A 155 -19.75 8.80 8.62
N SER A 156 -19.65 8.38 9.88
CA SER A 156 -19.91 9.24 11.02
C SER A 156 -18.99 10.46 10.92
N THR A 157 -19.50 11.65 11.28
CA THR A 157 -18.78 12.93 11.17
C THR A 157 -17.49 13.02 12.02
N LEU A 158 -17.21 11.99 12.83
CA LEU A 158 -16.07 11.90 13.74
C LEU A 158 -14.97 10.95 13.24
N GLU A 159 -15.16 10.27 12.10
CA GLU A 159 -14.20 9.31 11.56
C GLU A 159 -13.70 9.70 10.18
N ILE A 160 -12.40 9.46 9.92
CA ILE A 160 -11.79 9.57 8.59
C ILE A 160 -12.54 8.64 7.63
N GLY A 161 -13.21 9.22 6.64
CA GLY A 161 -14.02 8.50 5.66
C GLY A 161 -13.26 8.15 4.37
N PRO A 162 -13.89 7.40 3.46
CA PRO A 162 -13.28 6.99 2.19
C PRO A 162 -12.78 8.18 1.36
N GLN A 163 -13.53 9.28 1.35
CA GLN A 163 -13.16 10.50 0.62
C GLN A 163 -11.92 11.16 1.22
N ASP A 164 -11.83 11.24 2.55
CA ASP A 164 -10.65 11.75 3.25
C ASP A 164 -9.42 10.88 2.94
N ILE A 165 -9.57 9.56 3.00
CA ILE A 165 -8.49 8.61 2.64
C ILE A 165 -8.00 8.86 1.22
N LEU A 166 -8.92 9.01 0.26
CA LEU A 166 -8.59 9.25 -1.14
C LEU A 166 -7.81 10.55 -1.33
N VAL A 167 -8.26 11.64 -0.71
CA VAL A 167 -7.58 12.94 -0.75
C VAL A 167 -6.19 12.86 -0.11
N HIS A 168 -6.07 12.25 1.06
CA HIS A 168 -4.80 12.13 1.78
C HIS A 168 -3.77 11.32 0.99
N LEU A 169 -4.15 10.15 0.46
CA LEU A 169 -3.23 9.33 -0.34
C LEU A 169 -2.85 10.02 -1.66
N THR A 170 -3.80 10.71 -2.31
CA THR A 170 -3.50 11.50 -3.52
C THR A 170 -2.50 12.62 -3.22
N ASN A 171 -2.66 13.32 -2.10
CA ASN A 171 -1.73 14.36 -1.66
C ASN A 171 -0.34 13.79 -1.33
N ILE A 172 -0.24 12.58 -0.76
CA ILE A 172 1.05 11.91 -0.55
C ILE A 172 1.73 11.63 -1.89
N ILE A 173 1.03 11.01 -2.84
CA ILE A 173 1.58 10.68 -4.17
C ILE A 173 1.97 11.96 -4.93
N GLY A 174 1.18 13.03 -4.83
CA GLY A 174 1.44 14.31 -5.49
C GLY A 174 2.70 15.04 -4.99
N ARG A 175 3.26 14.63 -3.84
CA ARG A 175 4.47 15.24 -3.25
C ARG A 175 5.77 14.55 -3.64
N PHE A 176 5.74 13.41 -4.33
CA PHE A 176 6.95 12.71 -4.76
C PHE A 176 7.68 13.55 -5.82
N ARG A 177 9.00 13.73 -5.67
CA ARG A 177 9.78 14.57 -6.58
C ARG A 177 9.80 13.95 -7.97
N GLY A 178 9.46 14.77 -8.95
CA GLY A 178 9.34 14.35 -10.34
C GLY A 178 7.91 14.13 -10.80
N GLY A 179 6.94 14.02 -9.88
CA GLY A 179 5.49 14.01 -10.12
C GLY A 179 5.06 13.04 -11.20
N ASN A 180 4.46 11.90 -10.84
CA ASN A 180 4.09 10.89 -11.82
C ASN A 180 3.08 11.44 -12.86
N LYS A 181 3.61 11.81 -14.04
CA LYS A 181 2.87 12.50 -15.11
C LYS A 181 1.75 11.64 -15.70
N THR A 182 1.69 10.36 -15.36
CA THR A 182 0.63 9.45 -15.77
C THR A 182 -0.34 9.20 -14.63
N LEU A 183 0.14 8.83 -13.44
CA LEU A 183 -0.71 8.43 -12.32
C LEU A 183 -1.44 9.61 -11.68
N LEU A 184 -0.77 10.76 -11.52
CA LEU A 184 -1.36 11.91 -10.84
C LEU A 184 -2.54 12.51 -11.60
N PRO A 185 -2.48 12.72 -12.94
CA PRO A 185 -3.66 13.16 -13.71
C PRO A 185 -4.83 12.18 -13.65
N LEU A 186 -4.54 10.87 -13.57
CA LEU A 186 -5.60 9.87 -13.39
C LEU A 186 -6.29 10.05 -12.04
N LEU A 187 -5.53 10.17 -10.94
CA LEU A 187 -6.12 10.41 -9.60
C LEU A 187 -6.90 11.72 -9.54
N GLN A 188 -6.39 12.79 -10.17
CA GLN A 188 -7.10 14.06 -10.29
C GLN A 188 -8.43 13.88 -11.03
N SER A 189 -8.42 13.15 -12.16
CA SER A 189 -9.66 12.83 -12.88
C SER A 189 -10.64 12.00 -12.04
N ARG A 190 -10.14 11.08 -11.20
CA ARG A 190 -10.98 10.29 -10.27
C ARG A 190 -11.62 11.18 -9.21
N LEU A 191 -10.83 12.08 -8.60
CA LEU A 191 -11.32 13.04 -7.61
C LEU A 191 -12.38 13.97 -8.20
N SER A 192 -12.16 14.46 -9.43
CA SER A 192 -13.15 15.25 -10.16
C SER A 192 -14.44 14.49 -10.46
N GLY A 193 -14.34 13.22 -10.86
CA GLY A 193 -15.52 12.37 -11.06
C GLY A 193 -16.34 12.12 -9.78
N ILE A 194 -15.73 12.29 -8.60
CA ILE A 194 -16.36 12.14 -7.29
C ILE A 194 -16.82 13.50 -6.72
N GLY A 195 -16.34 14.62 -7.28
CA GLY A 195 -16.67 15.99 -6.84
C GLY A 195 -15.78 16.53 -5.70
N LEU A 196 -14.52 16.10 -5.62
CA LEU A 196 -13.55 16.47 -4.57
C LEU A 196 -12.40 17.40 -5.05
N ASP A 197 -12.62 18.06 -6.17
CA ASP A 197 -11.67 18.84 -6.97
C ASP A 197 -10.99 19.98 -6.18
N SER A 198 -11.69 20.53 -5.20
CA SER A 198 -11.28 21.71 -4.43
C SER A 198 -10.36 21.42 -3.24
N LEU A 199 -10.09 20.14 -2.94
CA LEU A 199 -9.37 19.71 -1.74
C LEU A 199 -7.90 19.35 -1.97
N ILE A 200 -7.40 19.49 -3.20
CA ILE A 200 -6.01 19.16 -3.57
C ILE A 200 -5.17 20.44 -3.55
N LEU A 201 -4.08 20.44 -2.78
CA LEU A 201 -3.06 21.49 -2.86
C LEU A 201 -2.34 21.38 -4.22
N PRO A 202 -2.11 22.49 -4.95
CA PRO A 202 -1.33 22.44 -6.18
C PRO A 202 0.08 21.88 -5.89
N PRO A 203 0.68 21.14 -6.84
CA PRO A 203 2.06 20.68 -6.70
C PRO A 203 2.98 21.89 -6.48
N ALA A 204 3.85 21.79 -5.47
CA ALA A 204 4.82 22.81 -5.12
C ALA A 204 5.92 22.94 -6.18
#